data_AF-A0A3Q3GHU0-F1
#
_entry.id   AF-A0A3Q3GHU0-F1
#
_cell.length_a   1.000
_cell.length_b   1.000
_cell.length_c   1.000
_cell.angle_alpha   90.00
_cell.angle_beta   90.00
_cell.angle_gamma   90.00
#
_symmetry.space_group_name_H-M   'P 1'
#
loop_
_entity.id
_entity.type
_entity.pdbx_description
1 polymer ?
#
loop_
_entity_poly.entity_id
_entity_poly.type
_entity_poly.pdbx_seq_one_letter_code
_entity_poly.pdbx_strand_id
1 'polypeptide(L)'
;MEAERKSSQLCCSSERTQVHGEMETSAEDVVSMADSTITIEDIEGELGKIVRIRDILVRRESELRYMMDDIQLCKEITRLKTELQKLVSIPDGEKSREDREREDELLQQINKLVETRDFLVDDVEFERLREREEDREMAAFLDSKFPKTLPGKGAVRDQIVASKSQQTSAPLITKTGLTVMRDCCGLTCSVM
;
A
#
# COMPACT_ATOMS: atom_id res chain seq x y z
N MET A 1 45.65 4.31 -14.39
CA MET A 1 44.46 4.54 -15.26
C MET A 1 43.49 5.34 -14.44
N GLU A 2 43.69 6.65 -14.43
CA GLU A 2 42.86 7.62 -13.73
C GLU A 2 42.08 8.38 -14.81
N ALA A 3 40.75 8.33 -14.73
CA ALA A 3 39.89 9.09 -15.62
C ALA A 3 39.56 10.42 -14.94
N GLU A 4 40.30 11.46 -15.33
CA GLU A 4 40.03 12.85 -14.97
C GLU A 4 38.64 13.29 -15.49
N ARG A 5 37.83 13.81 -14.56
CA ARG A 5 36.63 14.62 -14.87
C ARG A 5 37.07 15.92 -15.54
N LYS A 6 36.75 16.09 -16.81
CA LYS A 6 36.86 17.40 -17.49
C LYS A 6 35.55 18.17 -17.34
N SER A 7 35.61 19.17 -16.46
CA SER A 7 34.73 20.33 -16.43
C SER A 7 35.04 21.21 -17.64
N SER A 8 34.02 21.55 -18.43
CA SER A 8 34.14 22.53 -19.52
C SER A 8 33.13 23.63 -19.28
N GLN A 9 33.59 24.63 -18.53
CA GLN A 9 33.03 25.96 -18.44
C GLN A 9 33.79 26.83 -19.44
N LEU A 10 33.16 27.17 -20.58
CA LEU A 10 33.54 28.23 -21.52
C LEU A 10 32.50 28.18 -22.66
N CYS A 11 32.03 29.26 -23.27
CA CYS A 11 32.17 30.70 -23.09
C CYS A 11 31.05 31.32 -23.92
N CYS A 12 30.55 32.49 -23.53
CA CYS A 12 29.67 33.32 -24.34
C CYS A 12 30.19 33.51 -25.78
N SER A 13 29.37 33.16 -26.77
CA SER A 13 29.45 33.75 -28.11
C SER A 13 28.25 34.68 -28.27
N SER A 14 28.41 35.93 -27.83
CA SER A 14 27.45 36.99 -28.12
C SER A 14 27.72 37.47 -29.55
N GLU A 15 27.03 36.91 -30.52
CA GLU A 15 26.98 37.50 -31.86
C GLU A 15 26.07 38.72 -31.83
N ARG A 16 26.67 39.86 -32.16
CA ARG A 16 26.06 41.17 -32.17
C ARG A 16 25.31 41.33 -33.49
N THR A 17 23.99 41.21 -33.50
CA THR A 17 23.17 41.67 -34.63
C THR A 17 22.47 42.95 -34.22
N GLN A 18 23.01 44.07 -34.71
CA GLN A 18 22.36 45.36 -34.66
C GLN A 18 21.40 45.42 -35.85
N VAL A 19 20.10 45.48 -35.60
CA VAL A 19 19.13 45.91 -36.61
C VAL A 19 18.24 46.97 -35.97
N HIS A 20 18.39 48.18 -36.47
CA HIS A 20 17.48 49.30 -36.25
C HIS A 20 16.21 49.08 -37.07
N GLY A 21 15.05 49.31 -36.49
CA GLY A 21 13.78 49.34 -37.20
C GLY A 21 12.64 49.60 -36.21
N GLU A 22 12.09 50.80 -36.25
CA GLU A 22 11.06 51.32 -35.34
C GLU A 22 9.68 50.71 -35.62
N MET A 23 8.92 50.57 -34.53
CA MET A 23 7.46 50.69 -34.38
C MET A 23 6.56 49.75 -35.21
N GLU A 24 5.89 48.81 -34.53
CA GLU A 24 4.41 48.74 -34.48
C GLU A 24 3.97 47.96 -33.22
N THR A 25 3.13 48.60 -32.40
CA THR A 25 2.50 47.99 -31.24
C THR A 25 1.33 47.13 -31.69
N SER A 26 1.55 45.83 -31.92
CA SER A 26 0.48 44.83 -31.84
C SER A 26 0.42 44.29 -30.41
N ALA A 27 -0.18 45.09 -29.53
CA ALA A 27 -0.63 44.60 -28.24
C ALA A 27 -1.85 43.70 -28.51
N GLU A 28 -1.71 42.40 -28.27
CA GLU A 28 -2.76 41.37 -28.05
C GLU A 28 -2.31 40.03 -28.64
N ASP A 29 -1.44 39.35 -27.89
CA ASP A 29 -1.54 37.91 -27.54
C ASP A 29 -0.19 37.46 -26.97
N VAL A 30 0.32 38.20 -25.99
CA VAL A 30 1.34 37.66 -25.10
C VAL A 30 0.56 37.00 -23.97
N VAL A 31 0.35 35.69 -24.06
CA VAL A 31 -0.16 34.90 -22.93
C VAL A 31 0.84 35.07 -21.79
N SER A 32 0.53 36.00 -20.89
CA SER A 32 1.30 36.27 -19.69
C SER A 32 1.21 35.05 -18.79
N MET A 33 2.29 34.29 -18.69
CA MET A 33 2.43 33.21 -17.70
C MET A 33 2.64 33.77 -16.27
N ALA A 34 2.50 35.09 -16.07
CA ALA A 34 2.75 35.77 -14.81
C ALA A 34 1.60 35.62 -13.78
N ASP A 35 0.44 35.09 -14.17
CA ASP A 35 -0.69 34.84 -13.25
C ASP A 35 -0.65 33.43 -12.65
N SER A 36 0.54 32.93 -12.31
CA SER A 36 0.61 31.80 -11.37
C SER A 36 0.24 32.31 -9.97
N THR A 37 -1.05 32.25 -9.66
CA THR A 37 -1.61 32.53 -8.32
C THR A 37 -1.18 31.52 -7.25
N ILE A 38 -0.37 30.53 -7.62
CA ILE A 38 0.18 29.49 -6.73
C ILE A 38 1.27 30.11 -5.86
N THR A 39 1.02 30.11 -4.55
CA THR A 39 1.97 30.55 -3.53
C THR A 39 2.94 29.43 -3.15
N ILE A 40 4.02 29.76 -2.43
CA ILE A 40 4.96 28.75 -1.93
C ILE A 40 4.24 27.81 -0.95
N GLU A 41 3.34 28.37 -0.13
CA GLU A 41 2.50 27.65 0.81
C GLU A 41 1.58 26.63 0.12
N ASP A 42 1.06 26.96 -1.06
CA ASP A 42 0.26 26.03 -1.87
C ASP A 42 1.09 24.83 -2.35
N ILE A 43 2.33 25.09 -2.80
CA ILE A 43 3.26 24.04 -3.24
C ILE A 43 3.65 23.13 -2.07
N GLU A 44 3.99 23.72 -0.91
CA GLU A 44 4.31 22.97 0.31
C GLU A 44 3.12 22.12 0.78
N GLY A 45 1.91 22.67 0.69
CA GLY A 45 0.67 21.95 0.99
C GLY A 45 0.47 20.73 0.09
N GLU A 46 0.67 20.87 -1.22
CA GLU A 46 0.57 19.76 -2.18
C GLU A 46 1.66 18.71 -1.97
N LEU A 47 2.91 19.11 -1.71
CA LEU A 47 4.00 18.19 -1.36
C LEU A 47 3.67 17.36 -0.12
N GLY A 48 3.09 17.98 0.92
CA GLY A 48 2.62 17.28 2.11
C GLY A 48 1.53 16.25 1.81
N LYS A 49 0.59 16.56 0.90
CA LYS A 49 -0.42 15.59 0.44
C LYS A 49 0.22 14.42 -0.31
N ILE A 50 1.16 14.69 -1.22
CA ILE A 50 1.88 13.66 -1.98
C ILE A 50 2.63 12.72 -1.04
N VAL A 51 3.36 13.25 -0.06
CA VAL A 51 4.07 12.46 0.95
C VAL A 51 3.12 11.56 1.71
N ARG A 52 1.99 12.09 2.19
CA ARG A 52 0.97 11.28 2.89
C ARG A 52 0.43 10.15 2.02
N ILE A 53 0.13 10.43 0.75
CA ILE A 53 -0.37 9.42 -0.19
C ILE A 53 0.70 8.33 -0.42
N ARG A 54 1.95 8.72 -0.63
CA ARG A 54 3.07 7.78 -0.78
C ARG A 54 3.16 6.86 0.42
N ASP A 55 3.13 7.40 1.63
CA ASP A 55 3.29 6.61 2.85
C ASP A 55 2.13 5.61 3.00
N ILE A 56 0.89 6.01 2.69
CA ILE A 56 -0.27 5.10 2.64
C ILE A 56 -0.06 3.98 1.61
N LEU A 57 0.43 4.32 0.41
CA LEU A 57 0.64 3.35 -0.67
C LEU A 57 1.73 2.33 -0.30
N VAL A 58 2.82 2.77 0.32
CA VAL A 58 3.91 1.88 0.75
C VAL A 58 3.42 0.89 1.81
N ARG A 59 2.65 1.34 2.81
CA ARG A 59 2.04 0.42 3.80
C ARG A 59 1.13 -0.60 3.13
N ARG A 60 0.29 -0.13 2.20
CA ARG A 60 -0.60 -1.01 1.44
C ARG A 60 0.15 -2.01 0.57
N GLU A 61 1.27 -1.62 -0.03
CA GLU A 61 2.15 -2.51 -0.79
C GLU A 61 2.71 -3.63 0.11
N SER A 62 3.17 -3.28 1.32
CA SER A 62 3.63 -4.27 2.30
C SER A 62 2.50 -5.25 2.67
N GLU A 63 1.28 -4.78 2.96
CA GLU A 63 0.13 -5.66 3.22
C GLU A 63 -0.15 -6.61 2.03
N LEU A 64 -0.07 -6.09 0.80
CA LEU A 64 -0.26 -6.89 -0.41
C LEU A 64 0.83 -7.96 -0.56
N ARG A 65 2.07 -7.67 -0.16
CA ARG A 65 3.18 -8.64 -0.18
C ARG A 65 2.93 -9.78 0.80
N TYR A 66 2.53 -9.48 2.03
CA TYR A 66 2.13 -10.51 3.01
C TYR A 66 0.99 -11.40 2.49
N MET A 67 -0.04 -10.82 1.87
CA MET A 67 -1.13 -11.60 1.27
C MET A 67 -0.66 -12.48 0.12
N MET A 68 0.28 -11.99 -0.70
CA MET A 68 0.85 -12.79 -1.79
C MET A 68 1.62 -13.99 -1.24
N ASP A 69 2.41 -13.80 -0.19
CA ASP A 69 3.18 -14.86 0.46
C ASP A 69 2.24 -15.89 1.13
N ASP A 70 1.18 -15.44 1.83
CA ASP A 70 0.15 -16.32 2.38
C ASP A 70 -0.56 -17.15 1.29
N ILE A 71 -0.87 -16.54 0.14
CA ILE A 71 -1.45 -17.25 -1.00
C ILE A 71 -0.49 -18.34 -1.51
N GLN A 72 0.83 -18.08 -1.53
CA GLN A 72 1.81 -19.08 -1.96
C GLN A 72 1.91 -20.24 -0.95
N LEU A 73 1.93 -19.94 0.35
CA LEU A 73 1.90 -20.95 1.41
C LEU A 73 0.62 -21.80 1.31
N CYS A 74 -0.54 -21.17 1.14
CA CYS A 74 -1.82 -21.88 1.01
C CYS A 74 -1.87 -22.79 -0.22
N LYS A 75 -1.32 -22.36 -1.37
CA LYS A 75 -1.22 -23.19 -2.57
C LYS A 75 -0.37 -24.44 -2.32
N GLU A 76 0.77 -24.28 -1.67
CA GLU A 76 1.66 -25.40 -1.39
C GLU A 76 1.06 -26.37 -0.37
N ILE A 77 0.47 -25.85 0.72
CA ILE A 77 -0.26 -26.67 1.70
C ILE A 77 -1.37 -27.46 1.00
N THR A 78 -2.12 -26.83 0.10
CA THR A 78 -3.21 -27.50 -0.65
C THR A 78 -2.67 -28.60 -1.57
N ARG A 79 -1.54 -28.36 -2.24
CA ARG A 79 -0.86 -29.37 -3.07
C ARG A 79 -0.46 -30.58 -2.23
N LEU A 80 0.24 -30.37 -1.12
CA LEU A 80 0.70 -31.44 -0.23
C LEU A 80 -0.49 -32.18 0.42
N LYS A 81 -1.53 -31.47 0.86
CA LYS A 81 -2.75 -32.08 1.41
C LYS A 81 -3.45 -32.96 0.40
N THR A 82 -3.47 -32.57 -0.88
CA THR A 82 -4.05 -33.38 -1.96
C THR A 82 -3.24 -34.67 -2.19
N GLU A 83 -1.92 -34.61 -2.07
CA GLU A 83 -1.06 -35.81 -2.14
C GLU A 83 -1.30 -36.72 -0.93
N LEU A 84 -1.32 -36.15 0.28
CA LEU A 84 -1.58 -36.86 1.52
C LEU A 84 -2.93 -37.57 1.49
N GLN A 85 -3.98 -36.91 1.00
CA GLN A 85 -5.32 -37.49 0.92
C GLN A 85 -5.39 -38.77 0.07
N LYS A 86 -4.53 -38.90 -0.96
CA LYS A 86 -4.43 -40.12 -1.77
C LYS A 86 -3.89 -41.29 -0.95
N LEU A 87 -2.90 -41.06 -0.10
CA LEU A 87 -2.34 -42.09 0.78
C LEU A 87 -3.32 -42.45 1.91
N VAL A 88 -3.94 -41.45 2.52
CA VAL A 88 -4.93 -41.63 3.61
C VAL A 88 -6.16 -42.40 3.13
N SER A 89 -6.52 -42.31 1.84
CA SER A 89 -7.63 -43.08 1.27
C SER A 89 -7.37 -44.60 1.17
N ILE A 90 -6.11 -45.03 1.28
CA ILE A 90 -5.74 -46.45 1.27
C ILE A 90 -6.00 -47.02 2.68
N PRO A 91 -6.70 -48.15 2.82
CA PRO A 91 -6.86 -48.80 4.12
C PRO A 91 -5.51 -49.16 4.77
N ASP A 92 -5.37 -48.99 6.08
CA ASP A 92 -4.07 -49.18 6.77
C ASP A 92 -3.44 -50.57 6.63
N GLY A 93 -4.27 -51.60 6.43
CA GLY A 93 -3.83 -52.97 6.19
C GLY A 93 -3.24 -53.19 4.79
N GLU A 94 -3.53 -52.30 3.85
CA GLU A 94 -3.09 -52.35 2.45
C GLU A 94 -1.96 -51.35 2.16
N LYS A 95 -1.65 -50.44 3.10
CA LYS A 95 -0.54 -49.49 3.00
C LYS A 95 0.80 -50.22 3.09
N SER A 96 1.69 -49.96 2.13
CA SER A 96 3.09 -50.36 2.21
C SER A 96 3.83 -49.57 3.31
N ARG A 97 5.05 -49.99 3.64
CA ARG A 97 5.88 -49.21 4.59
C ARG A 97 6.24 -47.86 3.98
N GLU A 98 6.54 -47.84 2.68
CA GLU A 98 6.89 -46.66 1.92
C GLU A 98 5.73 -45.65 1.87
N ASP A 99 4.47 -46.13 1.80
CA ASP A 99 3.29 -45.25 1.87
C ASP A 99 3.20 -44.56 3.24
N ARG A 100 3.48 -45.27 4.33
CA ARG A 100 3.46 -44.70 5.69
C ARG A 100 4.58 -43.69 5.90
N GLU A 101 5.79 -44.01 5.45
CA GLU A 101 6.92 -43.08 5.49
C GLU A 101 6.61 -41.80 4.71
N ARG A 102 6.01 -41.91 3.52
CA ARG A 102 5.60 -40.75 2.72
C ARG A 102 4.46 -39.96 3.36
N GLU A 103 3.52 -40.62 4.04
CA GLU A 103 2.45 -39.98 4.82
C GLU A 103 3.05 -39.09 5.92
N ASP A 104 4.01 -39.61 6.68
CA ASP A 104 4.70 -38.90 7.74
C ASP A 104 5.52 -37.72 7.20
N GLU A 105 6.23 -37.90 6.08
CA GLU A 105 6.98 -36.83 5.41
C GLU A 105 6.07 -35.68 4.96
N LEU A 106 4.93 -36.00 4.34
CA LEU A 106 3.96 -35.00 3.89
C LEU A 106 3.36 -34.24 5.08
N LEU A 107 3.03 -34.93 6.17
CA LEU A 107 2.55 -34.30 7.39
C LEU A 107 3.58 -33.33 7.99
N GLN A 108 4.86 -33.72 8.06
CA GLN A 108 5.94 -32.85 8.53
C GLN A 108 6.09 -31.61 7.65
N GLN A 109 6.05 -31.75 6.33
CA GLN A 109 6.13 -30.62 5.40
C GLN A 109 4.94 -29.67 5.55
N ILE A 110 3.72 -30.21 5.67
CA ILE A 110 2.51 -29.41 5.89
C ILE A 110 2.62 -28.63 7.20
N ASN A 111 3.02 -29.28 8.30
CA ASN A 111 3.18 -28.63 9.60
C ASN A 111 4.18 -27.46 9.52
N LYS A 112 5.33 -27.66 8.87
CA LYS A 112 6.33 -26.60 8.68
C LYS A 112 5.77 -25.40 7.91
N LEU A 113 4.95 -25.63 6.88
CA LEU A 113 4.32 -24.53 6.14
C LEU A 113 3.25 -23.81 6.97
N VAL A 114 2.51 -24.55 7.79
CA VAL A 114 1.53 -23.97 8.72
C VAL A 114 2.23 -23.11 9.77
N GLU A 115 3.34 -23.57 10.35
CA GLU A 115 4.18 -22.77 11.25
C GLU A 115 4.70 -21.51 10.55
N THR A 116 5.19 -21.63 9.32
CA THR A 116 5.65 -20.48 8.53
C THR A 116 4.52 -19.46 8.31
N ARG A 117 3.29 -19.93 8.06
CA ARG A 117 2.12 -19.06 7.94
C ARG A 117 1.76 -18.39 9.27
N ASP A 118 1.93 -19.09 10.39
CA ASP A 118 1.69 -18.54 11.73
C ASP A 118 2.66 -17.37 12.02
N PHE A 119 3.95 -17.58 11.74
CA PHE A 119 4.95 -16.50 11.82
C PHE A 119 4.61 -15.30 10.92
N LEU A 120 4.07 -15.54 9.73
CA LEU A 120 3.65 -14.46 8.82
C LEU A 120 2.51 -13.61 9.41
N VAL A 121 1.58 -14.25 10.12
CA VAL A 121 0.47 -13.54 10.81
C VAL A 121 1.01 -12.68 11.95
N ASP A 122 1.92 -13.22 12.75
CA ASP A 122 2.54 -12.47 13.84
C ASP A 122 3.33 -11.26 13.32
N ASP A 123 4.08 -11.44 12.22
CA ASP A 123 4.91 -10.38 11.64
C ASP A 123 4.07 -9.21 11.09
N VAL A 124 2.97 -9.50 10.36
CA VAL A 124 2.08 -8.44 9.86
C VAL A 124 1.31 -7.74 11.00
N GLU A 125 1.00 -8.45 12.09
CA GLU A 125 0.41 -7.83 13.28
C GLU A 125 1.40 -6.90 13.99
N PHE A 126 2.67 -7.31 14.08
CA PHE A 126 3.74 -6.51 14.64
C PHE A 126 3.96 -5.21 13.84
N GLU A 127 4.02 -5.31 12.51
CA GLU A 127 4.18 -4.12 11.66
C GLU A 127 2.99 -3.16 11.80
N ARG A 128 1.76 -3.68 11.88
CA ARG A 128 0.56 -2.86 12.14
C ARG A 128 0.59 -2.17 13.50
N LEU A 129 1.17 -2.80 14.52
CA LEU A 129 1.31 -2.17 15.83
C LEU A 129 2.32 -1.04 15.78
N ARG A 130 3.46 -1.26 15.12
CA ARG A 130 4.50 -0.26 14.91
C ARG A 130 3.95 0.96 14.15
N GLU A 131 3.26 0.75 13.04
CA GLU A 131 2.67 1.85 12.25
C GLU A 131 1.72 2.73 13.06
N ARG A 132 0.89 2.13 13.93
CA ARG A 132 -0.02 2.88 14.81
C ARG A 132 0.72 3.72 15.85
N GLU A 133 1.82 3.21 16.38
CA GLU A 133 2.62 3.96 17.35
C GLU A 133 3.34 5.13 16.66
N GLU A 134 3.92 4.91 15.47
CA GLU A 134 4.53 5.98 14.67
C GLU A 134 3.51 7.08 14.34
N ASP A 135 2.30 6.72 13.92
CA ASP A 135 1.23 7.69 13.64
C ASP A 135 0.80 8.45 14.91
N ARG A 136 0.78 7.78 16.06
CA ARG A 136 0.45 8.40 17.35
C ARG A 136 1.51 9.40 17.79
N GLU A 137 2.79 9.04 17.70
CA GLU A 137 3.92 9.92 18.02
C GLU A 137 3.93 11.15 17.10
N MET A 138 3.70 10.94 15.79
CA MET A 138 3.60 12.02 14.81
C MET A 138 2.44 12.97 15.13
N ALA A 139 1.26 12.45 15.47
CA ALA A 139 0.11 13.28 15.84
C ALA A 139 0.38 14.07 17.13
N ALA A 140 0.94 13.43 18.16
CA ALA A 140 1.29 14.07 19.42
C ALA A 140 2.35 15.17 19.23
N PHE A 141 3.35 14.92 18.37
CA PHE A 141 4.35 15.92 18.01
C PHE A 141 3.70 17.15 17.36
N LEU A 142 2.83 16.95 16.37
CA LEU A 142 2.14 18.05 15.70
C LEU A 142 1.25 18.84 16.65
N ASP A 143 0.47 18.17 17.51
CA ASP A 143 -0.38 18.84 18.50
C ASP A 143 0.46 19.63 19.52
N SER A 144 1.67 19.16 19.88
CA SER A 144 2.58 19.87 20.79
C SER A 144 3.26 21.09 20.16
N LYS A 145 3.58 21.05 18.86
CA LYS A 145 4.26 22.12 18.12
C LYS A 145 3.29 23.16 17.59
N PHE A 146 2.08 22.74 17.27
CA PHE A 146 1.02 23.57 16.73
C PHE A 146 -0.25 23.35 17.56
N PRO A 147 -0.28 23.80 18.83
CA PRO A 147 -1.49 23.73 19.64
C PRO A 147 -2.59 24.48 18.88
N LYS A 148 -3.68 23.77 18.56
CA LYS A 148 -4.81 24.31 17.80
C LYS A 148 -5.30 25.60 18.47
N THR A 149 -4.90 26.75 17.94
CA THR A 149 -5.50 28.04 18.28
C THR A 149 -6.88 28.04 17.65
N LEU A 150 -7.91 27.78 18.46
CA LEU A 150 -9.31 28.02 18.08
C LEU A 150 -9.57 29.53 18.11
N PRO A 151 -9.94 30.19 16.99
CA PRO A 151 -10.65 31.45 17.06
C PRO A 151 -12.16 31.19 16.98
N GLY A 152 -12.89 31.67 17.99
CA GLY A 152 -14.23 32.24 17.84
C GLY A 152 -15.38 31.32 17.42
N LYS A 153 -16.26 31.04 18.40
CA LYS A 153 -17.71 30.86 18.17
C LYS A 153 -18.25 32.02 17.32
N GLY A 154 -18.52 31.75 16.05
CA GLY A 154 -19.40 32.55 15.20
C GLY A 154 -20.65 31.73 14.91
N ALA A 155 -21.77 32.08 15.55
CA ALA A 155 -23.06 31.49 15.27
C ALA A 155 -23.51 31.89 13.86
N VAL A 156 -23.69 30.92 12.97
CA VAL A 156 -24.62 31.04 11.84
C VAL A 156 -25.53 29.83 11.88
N ARG A 157 -26.81 30.12 12.06
CA ARG A 157 -27.92 29.22 12.20
C ARG A 157 -28.63 29.07 10.84
N ASP A 158 -29.10 27.85 10.61
CA ASP A 158 -30.07 27.38 9.63
C ASP A 158 -29.62 27.14 8.17
N GLN A 159 -29.28 25.87 7.88
CA GLN A 159 -30.01 25.14 6.84
C GLN A 159 -30.15 23.67 7.23
N ILE A 160 -31.40 23.29 7.48
CA ILE A 160 -31.86 21.92 7.72
C ILE A 160 -31.77 21.16 6.41
N VAL A 161 -30.93 20.13 6.36
CA VAL A 161 -31.17 18.94 5.54
C VAL A 161 -30.63 17.73 6.28
N ALA A 162 -31.53 16.78 6.51
CA ALA A 162 -31.31 15.61 7.33
C ALA A 162 -30.25 14.68 6.71
N SER A 163 -29.16 14.44 7.43
CA SER A 163 -28.23 13.35 7.16
C SER A 163 -28.28 12.39 8.34
N LYS A 164 -29.02 11.31 8.12
CA LYS A 164 -29.28 10.20 9.03
C LYS A 164 -27.98 9.59 9.54
N SER A 165 -27.87 9.46 10.85
CA SER A 165 -26.86 8.70 11.57
C SER A 165 -27.00 7.20 11.32
N GLN A 166 -25.96 6.53 10.81
CA GLN A 166 -25.73 5.08 10.97
C GLN A 166 -24.21 4.89 11.11
N GLN A 167 -23.68 4.65 12.31
CA GLN A 167 -23.47 3.33 12.90
C GLN A 167 -22.81 2.33 11.92
N THR A 168 -21.55 2.03 12.23
CA THR A 168 -20.93 0.69 12.32
C THR A 168 -21.27 -0.37 11.27
N SER A 169 -20.21 -1.07 10.85
CA SER A 169 -20.15 -2.42 10.24
C SER A 169 -20.16 -2.53 8.71
N ALA A 170 -19.01 -2.92 8.15
CA ALA A 170 -18.78 -4.02 7.20
C ALA A 170 -17.65 -3.67 6.20
N PRO A 171 -16.69 -4.58 5.93
CA PRO A 171 -15.76 -4.40 4.83
C PRO A 171 -16.50 -4.56 3.49
N LEU A 172 -16.22 -3.67 2.55
CA LEU A 172 -16.71 -3.73 1.18
C LEU A 172 -16.02 -4.90 0.45
N ILE A 173 -16.63 -6.08 0.52
CA ILE A 173 -16.27 -7.22 -0.33
C ILE A 173 -16.91 -6.98 -1.70
N THR A 174 -16.11 -6.56 -2.67
CA THR A 174 -16.52 -6.57 -4.08
C THR A 174 -16.73 -8.03 -4.52
N LYS A 175 -17.77 -8.28 -5.32
CA LYS A 175 -18.23 -9.62 -5.75
C LYS A 175 -17.15 -10.50 -6.40
N THR A 176 -16.01 -9.94 -6.78
CA THR A 176 -14.85 -10.65 -7.35
C THR A 176 -13.92 -11.25 -6.29
N GLY A 177 -13.96 -10.78 -5.04
CA GLY A 177 -13.12 -11.31 -3.94
C GLY A 177 -13.64 -12.62 -3.34
N LEU A 178 -14.94 -12.91 -3.47
CA LEU A 178 -15.57 -14.09 -2.86
C LEU A 178 -15.21 -15.40 -3.59
N THR A 179 -14.83 -15.33 -4.87
CA THR A 179 -14.41 -16.51 -5.64
C THR A 179 -12.99 -16.96 -5.35
N VAL A 180 -12.10 -16.07 -4.89
CA VAL A 180 -10.71 -16.43 -4.57
C VAL A 180 -10.59 -17.07 -3.19
N MET A 181 -11.44 -16.66 -2.24
CA MET A 181 -11.42 -17.19 -0.87
C MET A 181 -12.09 -18.56 -0.74
N ARG A 182 -12.89 -18.97 -1.75
CA ARG A 182 -13.54 -20.29 -1.79
C ARG A 182 -12.54 -21.44 -1.97
N ASP A 183 -11.37 -21.16 -2.53
CA ASP A 183 -10.37 -22.20 -2.84
C ASP A 183 -9.42 -22.49 -1.68
N CYS A 184 -9.37 -21.67 -0.62
CA CYS A 184 -8.59 -21.94 0.59
C CYS A 184 -9.32 -22.87 1.58
N CYS A 185 -10.65 -23.01 1.46
CA CYS A 185 -11.47 -23.90 2.30
C CYS A 185 -12.07 -25.06 1.49
N GLY A 186 -11.34 -25.59 0.51
CA GLY A 186 -11.74 -26.70 -0.35
C GLY A 186 -11.87 -28.07 0.31
N LEU A 187 -12.34 -28.15 1.56
CA LEU A 187 -12.89 -29.36 2.16
C LEU A 187 -14.24 -28.98 2.78
N THR A 188 -15.29 -29.69 2.38
CA THR A 188 -16.61 -29.66 3.02
C THR A 188 -16.50 -30.02 4.50
N CYS A 189 -16.15 -29.06 5.37
CA CYS A 189 -16.41 -29.17 6.79
C CYS A 189 -17.91 -28.94 6.99
N SER A 190 -18.67 -30.04 6.99
CA SER A 190 -19.98 -30.03 7.64
C SER A 190 -19.72 -29.91 9.14
N VAL A 191 -19.98 -28.73 9.69
CA VAL A 191 -20.20 -28.57 11.12
C VAL A 191 -21.51 -29.29 11.44
N MET A 192 -21.43 -30.43 12.13
CA MET A 192 -22.49 -30.89 13.03
C MET A 192 -22.19 -30.36 14.42
#